data_AF-A0A2G9TIV0-F1
#
_entry.id   AF-A0A2G9TIV0-F1
#
_cell.length_a   1.000
_cell.length_b   1.000
_cell.length_c   1.000
_cell.angle_alpha   90.00
_cell.angle_beta   90.00
_cell.angle_gamma   90.00
#
_symmetry.space_group_name_H-M   'P 1'
#
loop_
_entity.id
_entity.type
_entity.pdbx_description
1 polymer ?
#
loop_
_entity_poly.entity_id
_entity_poly.type
_entity_poly.pdbx_seq_one_letter_code
_entity_poly.pdbx_strand_id
1 'polypeptide(L)'
;MRRSTPTKVVGFGINCTHPSAISPLLKSLRSIRQDKEVFVYPNSGKHESDGGEFNPVDIILSSMKEWVELGATVFGGCCGIDAKDIKCIREKVNELNTAILH
;
A
#
# COMPACT_ATOMS: atom_id res chain seq x y z
N MET A 1 -8.82 -35.56 6.88
CA MET A 1 -9.01 -34.10 6.73
C MET A 1 -8.37 -33.40 7.92
N ARG A 2 -7.28 -32.65 7.72
CA ARG A 2 -6.74 -31.79 8.80
C ARG A 2 -7.71 -30.62 8.97
N ARG A 3 -8.40 -30.54 10.11
CA ARG A 3 -9.07 -29.31 10.53
C ARG A 3 -7.97 -28.27 10.77
N SER A 4 -7.83 -27.28 9.88
CA SER A 4 -6.96 -26.14 10.12
C SER A 4 -7.55 -25.35 11.28
N THR A 5 -6.74 -25.12 12.32
CA THR A 5 -7.06 -24.12 13.33
C THR A 5 -7.26 -22.77 12.66
N PRO A 6 -8.25 -21.94 13.07
CA PRO A 6 -8.42 -20.60 12.52
C PRO A 6 -7.12 -19.83 12.66
N THR A 7 -6.59 -19.34 11.54
CA THR A 7 -5.36 -18.55 11.55
C THR A 7 -5.60 -17.25 12.31
N LYS A 8 -4.76 -16.97 13.32
CA LYS A 8 -4.77 -15.70 14.06
C LYS A 8 -4.18 -14.55 13.24
N VAL A 9 -3.65 -14.81 12.05
CA VAL A 9 -3.11 -13.80 11.15
C VAL A 9 -4.27 -13.01 10.55
N VAL A 10 -4.35 -11.72 10.86
CA VAL A 10 -5.42 -10.82 10.38
C VAL A 10 -5.13 -10.22 9.00
N GLY A 11 -3.86 -10.21 8.57
CA GLY A 11 -3.45 -9.65 7.30
C GLY A 11 -1.97 -9.85 6.99
N PHE A 12 -1.56 -9.39 5.81
CA PHE A 12 -0.19 -9.41 5.30
C PHE A 12 0.07 -8.15 4.47
N GLY A 13 1.29 -7.89 4.03
CA GLY A 13 1.54 -6.66 3.29
C GLY A 13 2.93 -6.50 2.72
N ILE A 14 3.16 -5.33 2.15
CA ILE A 14 4.41 -4.92 1.51
C ILE A 14 4.93 -3.68 2.25
N ASN A 15 6.19 -3.71 2.66
CA ASN A 15 6.84 -2.63 3.38
C ASN A 15 8.22 -2.32 2.78
N CYS A 16 8.66 -1.07 2.93
CA CYS A 16 10.01 -0.61 2.55
C CYS A 16 10.39 -0.88 1.09
N THR A 17 9.42 -0.85 0.19
CA THR A 17 9.60 -1.11 -1.24
C THR A 17 9.32 0.16 -2.05
N HIS A 18 10.04 0.36 -3.16
CA HIS A 18 9.78 1.47 -4.08
C HIS A 18 8.29 1.51 -4.47
N PRO A 19 7.62 2.69 -4.46
CA PRO A 19 6.21 2.80 -4.82
C PRO A 19 5.86 2.17 -6.18
N SER A 20 6.73 2.31 -7.18
CA SER A 20 6.51 1.74 -8.53
C SER A 20 6.46 0.20 -8.57
N ALA A 21 7.03 -0.48 -7.57
CA ALA A 21 7.03 -1.94 -7.50
C ALA A 21 5.82 -2.51 -6.72
N ILE A 22 5.01 -1.67 -6.09
CA ILE A 22 3.89 -2.13 -5.26
C ILE A 22 2.78 -2.79 -6.09
N SER A 23 2.34 -2.15 -7.19
CA SER A 23 1.26 -2.69 -8.03
C SER A 23 1.54 -4.11 -8.57
N PRO A 24 2.72 -4.42 -9.16
CA PRO A 24 3.01 -5.80 -9.58
C PRO A 24 3.06 -6.79 -8.40
N LEU A 25 3.54 -6.37 -7.23
CA LEU A 25 3.54 -7.22 -6.03
C LEU A 25 2.10 -7.50 -5.54
N LEU A 26 1.23 -6.50 -5.46
CA LEU A 26 -0.18 -6.69 -5.09
C LEU A 26 -0.90 -7.62 -6.07
N LYS A 27 -0.62 -7.52 -7.38
CA LYS A 27 -1.16 -8.44 -8.41
C LYS A 27 -0.75 -9.88 -8.14
N SER A 28 0.48 -10.12 -7.66
CA SER A 28 0.96 -11.47 -7.31
C SER A 28 0.26 -12.08 -6.09
N LEU A 29 -0.29 -11.26 -5.19
CA LEU A 29 -0.93 -11.69 -3.94
C LEU A 29 -2.44 -12.00 -4.09
N ARG A 30 -2.98 -11.93 -5.31
CA ARG A 30 -4.43 -12.05 -5.58
C ARG A 30 -5.06 -13.35 -5.05
N SER A 31 -4.30 -14.45 -5.00
CA SER A 31 -4.81 -15.76 -4.55
C SER A 31 -4.97 -15.88 -3.03
N ILE A 32 -4.28 -15.05 -2.24
CA ILE A 32 -4.21 -15.18 -0.78
C ILE A 32 -4.88 -14.03 -0.02
N ARG A 33 -5.39 -13.00 -0.72
CA ARG A 33 -5.95 -11.78 -0.12
C ARG A 33 -7.40 -11.89 0.38
N GLN A 34 -8.06 -13.04 0.21
CA GLN A 34 -9.44 -13.21 0.68
C GLN A 34 -9.48 -13.17 2.21
N ASP A 35 -10.38 -12.36 2.77
CA ASP A 35 -10.64 -12.23 4.21
C ASP A 35 -9.41 -11.81 5.04
N LYS A 36 -8.49 -11.04 4.43
CA LYS A 36 -7.27 -10.53 5.05
C LYS A 36 -7.07 -9.06 4.73
N GLU A 37 -6.66 -8.31 5.75
CA GLU A 37 -6.14 -6.96 5.55
C GLU A 37 -4.86 -7.01 4.71
N VAL A 38 -4.70 -6.06 3.79
CA VAL A 38 -3.50 -5.93 2.96
C VAL A 38 -2.85 -4.58 3.25
N PHE A 39 -1.70 -4.63 3.91
CA PHE A 39 -0.94 -3.46 4.36
C PHE A 39 0.05 -3.00 3.29
N VAL A 40 0.11 -1.70 3.02
CA VAL A 40 1.02 -1.09 2.03
C VAL A 40 1.76 0.09 2.66
N TYR A 41 3.07 -0.10 2.87
CA TYR A 41 3.97 0.85 3.56
C TYR A 41 5.23 1.10 2.72
N PRO A 42 5.12 1.77 1.56
CA PRO A 42 6.24 1.97 0.65
C PRO A 42 7.34 2.82 1.29
N ASN A 43 8.55 2.69 0.78
CA ASN A 43 9.61 3.65 1.05
C ASN A 43 9.44 4.87 0.14
N SER A 44 10.29 5.86 0.34
CA SER A 44 10.38 7.05 -0.51
C SER A 44 11.30 6.85 -1.72
N GLY A 45 11.86 5.70 -2.04
CA GLY A 45 12.72 5.53 -3.23
C GLY A 45 13.99 6.40 -3.34
N LYS A 46 14.23 7.32 -2.39
CA LYS A 46 15.34 8.29 -2.36
C LYS A 46 16.73 7.65 -2.41
N HIS A 47 16.84 6.38 -2.04
CA HIS A 47 18.09 5.62 -2.01
C HIS A 47 18.18 4.59 -3.15
N GLU A 48 17.16 4.48 -3.99
CA GLU A 48 17.02 3.45 -5.03
C GLU A 48 17.06 4.04 -6.45
N SER A 49 17.13 5.36 -6.58
CA SER A 49 17.16 6.06 -7.86
C SER A 49 18.32 7.07 -7.89
N ASP A 50 19.28 6.86 -8.81
CA ASP A 50 20.45 7.72 -9.04
C ASP A 50 20.11 9.05 -9.73
N GLY A 51 18.95 9.65 -9.44
CA GLY A 51 18.57 10.98 -9.96
C GLY A 51 17.32 11.03 -10.84
N GLY A 52 16.30 10.19 -10.57
CA GLY A 52 14.98 10.29 -11.22
C GLY A 52 14.10 11.38 -10.58
N GLU A 53 13.51 12.24 -11.42
CA GLU A 53 12.90 13.55 -11.11
C GLU A 53 11.59 13.56 -10.28
N PHE A 54 10.97 12.42 -9.99
CA PHE A 54 9.61 12.40 -9.42
C PHE A 54 9.61 12.27 -7.91
N ASN A 55 8.81 13.12 -7.24
CA ASN A 55 8.58 13.00 -5.81
C ASN A 55 7.89 11.65 -5.53
N PRO A 56 8.52 10.75 -4.78
CA PRO A 56 8.00 9.41 -4.46
C PRO A 56 6.63 9.44 -3.80
N VAL A 57 6.33 10.50 -3.05
CA VAL A 57 5.00 10.73 -2.45
C VAL A 57 3.94 10.93 -3.54
N ASP A 58 4.25 11.60 -4.65
CA ASP A 58 3.31 11.78 -5.76
C ASP A 58 2.98 10.45 -6.43
N ILE A 59 3.98 9.57 -6.57
CA ILE A 59 3.77 8.21 -7.07
C ILE A 59 2.87 7.42 -6.11
N ILE A 60 3.09 7.53 -4.80
CA ILE A 60 2.24 6.90 -3.79
C ILE A 60 0.79 7.38 -3.95
N LEU A 61 0.56 8.69 -3.89
CA LEU A 61 -0.79 9.27 -3.90
C LEU A 61 -1.56 8.98 -5.18
N SER A 62 -0.88 8.99 -6.34
CA SER A 62 -1.49 8.66 -7.63
C SER A 62 -1.79 7.17 -7.78
N SER A 63 -1.02 6.29 -7.15
CA SER A 63 -1.18 4.83 -7.24
C SER A 63 -2.19 4.26 -6.24
N MET A 64 -2.52 4.97 -5.16
CA MET A 64 -3.37 4.46 -4.07
C MET A 64 -4.74 3.94 -4.55
N LYS A 65 -5.36 4.58 -5.56
CA LYS A 65 -6.62 4.08 -6.13
C LYS A 65 -6.45 2.68 -6.73
N GLU A 66 -5.43 2.48 -7.56
CA GLU A 66 -5.11 1.15 -8.11
C GLU A 66 -4.83 0.16 -6.98
N TRP A 67 -4.11 0.57 -5.93
CA TRP A 67 -3.79 -0.32 -4.81
C TRP A 67 -5.03 -0.78 -4.06
N VAL A 68 -6.02 0.11 -3.85
CA VAL A 68 -7.33 -0.27 -3.29
C VAL A 68 -8.05 -1.27 -4.19
N GLU A 69 -8.09 -1.04 -5.50
CA GLU A 69 -8.68 -1.98 -6.48
C GLU A 69 -7.95 -3.34 -6.48
N LEU A 70 -6.65 -3.33 -6.16
CA LEU A 70 -5.82 -4.51 -5.96
C LEU A 70 -5.91 -5.09 -4.53
N GLY A 71 -6.81 -4.58 -3.70
CA GLY A 71 -7.17 -5.15 -2.40
C GLY A 71 -6.36 -4.61 -1.22
N ALA A 72 -5.56 -3.56 -1.39
CA ALA A 72 -4.92 -2.85 -0.27
C ALA A 72 -6.00 -2.18 0.60
N THR A 73 -5.89 -2.38 1.92
CA THR A 73 -6.88 -1.88 2.88
C THR A 73 -6.27 -0.91 3.90
N VAL A 74 -4.94 -0.96 4.08
CA VAL A 74 -4.23 -0.11 5.05
C VAL A 74 -3.00 0.51 4.40
N PHE A 75 -2.84 1.82 4.56
CA PHE A 75 -1.76 2.60 3.98
C PHE A 75 -0.91 3.29 5.06
N GLY A 76 0.36 3.50 4.76
CA GLY A 76 1.32 4.20 5.60
C GLY A 76 2.62 4.44 4.84
N GLY A 77 3.74 4.54 5.56
CA GLY A 77 5.05 4.78 4.96
C GLY A 77 6.17 4.09 5.73
N CYS A 78 7.32 3.97 5.06
CA CYS A 78 8.54 3.42 5.64
C CYS A 78 9.71 4.42 5.46
N CYS A 79 10.86 3.98 4.95
CA CYS A 79 12.06 4.80 4.87
C CYS A 79 11.86 6.08 4.04
N GLY A 80 12.14 7.23 4.67
CA GLY A 80 12.10 8.55 4.05
C GLY A 80 10.71 9.11 3.77
N ILE A 81 9.67 8.48 4.33
CA ILE A 81 8.32 9.01 4.48
C ILE A 81 8.21 9.59 5.90
N ASP A 82 7.73 10.82 6.03
CA ASP A 82 7.62 11.52 7.31
C ASP A 82 6.16 11.91 7.66
N ALA A 83 5.98 12.70 8.73
CA ALA A 83 4.66 13.09 9.20
C ALA A 83 3.85 13.95 8.20
N LYS A 84 4.49 14.81 7.38
CA LYS A 84 3.76 15.59 6.37
C LYS A 84 3.29 14.67 5.25
N ASP A 85 4.07 13.68 4.87
CA ASP A 85 3.71 12.72 3.83
C ASP A 85 2.55 11.81 4.29
N ILE A 86 2.58 11.37 5.55
CA ILE A 86 1.47 10.63 6.17
C ILE A 86 0.19 11.46 6.22
N LYS A 87 0.27 12.77 6.42
CA LYS A 87 -0.89 13.66 6.35
C LYS A 87 -1.51 13.66 4.94
N CYS A 88 -0.70 13.77 3.89
CA CYS A 88 -1.18 13.68 2.52
C CYS A 88 -1.81 12.31 2.22
N ILE A 89 -1.18 11.21 2.68
CA ILE A 89 -1.74 9.86 2.54
C ILE A 89 -3.10 9.76 3.25
N ARG A 90 -3.24 10.31 4.46
CA ARG A 90 -4.51 10.35 5.19
C ARG A 90 -5.59 11.11 4.43
N GLU A 91 -5.27 12.28 3.87
CA GLU A 91 -6.21 13.05 3.06
C GLU A 91 -6.69 12.24 1.85
N LYS A 92 -5.78 11.54 1.17
CA LYS A 92 -6.13 10.66 0.06
C LYS A 92 -6.98 9.45 0.48
N VAL A 93 -6.73 8.86 1.64
CA VAL A 93 -7.59 7.80 2.21
C VAL A 93 -9.01 8.33 2.45
N ASN A 94 -9.16 9.54 2.99
CA ASN A 94 -10.48 10.13 3.24
C ASN A 94 -11.25 10.37 1.93
N GLU A 95 -10.55 10.85 0.89
CA GLU A 95 -11.11 11.02 -0.46
C GLU A 95 -11.62 9.69 -1.03
N LEU A 96 -10.78 8.65 -1.01
CA LEU A 96 -11.11 7.32 -1.55
C LEU A 96 -12.28 6.67 -0.78
N ASN A 97 -12.31 6.79 0.55
CA ASN A 97 -13.41 6.26 1.35
C ASN A 97 -14.74 6.96 1.04
N THR A 98 -14.71 8.27 0.76
CA THR A 98 -15.92 9.01 0.39
C THR A 98 -16.43 8.58 -0.99
N ALA A 99 -15.52 8.35 -1.94
CA ALA A 99 -15.86 7.92 -3.30
C ALA A 99 -16.42 6.49 -3.40
N ILE A 100 -16.09 5.62 -2.44
CA ILE A 100 -16.55 4.22 -2.40
C ILE A 100 -17.95 4.08 -1.75
N LEU A 101 -18.41 5.10 -1.00
CA LEU A 101 -19.73 5.12 -0.37
C LEU A 101 -20.85 5.63 -1.29
N HIS A 102 -20.54 5.93 -2.55
CA HIS A 102 -21.47 6.33 -3.62
C HIS A 102 -21.44 5.32 -4.77
#